data_AF-A0A967N5F1-F1
#
_entry.id   AF-A0A967N5F1-F1
#
_cell.length_a   1.000
_cell.length_b   1.000
_cell.length_c   1.000
_cell.angle_alpha   90.00
_cell.angle_beta   90.00
_cell.angle_gamma   90.00
#
_symmetry.space_group_name_H-M   'P 1'
#
loop_
_entity.id
_entity.type
_entity.pdbx_description
1 polymer ?
#
loop_
_entity_poly.entity_id
_entity_poly.type
_entity_poly.pdbx_seq_one_letter_code
_entity_poly.pdbx_strand_id
1 'polypeptide(L)'
;MRRFLVRTALATVVVFGAMACEGPEGPVGPQGPEGPEGPAGPGTRLTFQGQLDSFGDATVNLPQEAGTLDDPPSVSCFVSDVAEGLYISIASVDGADPACGFNDTASGNLAAIIVGAPADWFYRIVVIY
;
A
#
# COMPACT_ATOMS: atom_id res chain seq x y z
N MET A 1 61.93 25.92 57.63
CA MET A 1 60.96 25.12 56.84
C MET A 1 60.21 26.04 55.87
N ARG A 2 59.76 25.53 54.71
CA ARG A 2 58.99 26.19 53.62
C ARG A 2 59.80 26.78 52.45
N ARG A 3 60.29 25.91 51.57
CA ARG A 3 60.69 26.21 50.17
C ARG A 3 60.06 25.25 49.15
N PHE A 4 58.82 24.81 49.37
CA PHE A 4 58.22 23.74 48.56
C PHE A 4 56.83 24.04 47.97
N LEU A 5 56.38 25.29 47.98
CA LEU A 5 55.00 25.64 47.61
C LEU A 5 54.84 26.45 46.31
N VAL A 6 55.90 26.63 45.51
CA VAL A 6 55.81 27.45 44.27
C VAL A 6 55.71 26.60 43.00
N ARG A 7 56.18 25.34 43.01
CA ARG A 7 56.15 24.48 41.81
C ARG A 7 54.81 23.79 41.57
N THR A 8 53.99 23.64 42.61
CA THR A 8 52.70 22.94 42.53
C THR A 8 51.56 23.82 42.00
N ALA A 9 51.76 25.14 41.91
CA ALA A 9 50.75 26.08 41.41
C ALA A 9 50.73 26.20 39.88
N LEU A 10 51.81 25.84 39.19
CA LEU A 10 51.90 25.99 37.74
C LEU A 10 51.22 24.82 36.98
N ALA A 11 51.21 23.62 37.56
CA ALA A 11 50.63 22.45 36.93
C ALA A 11 49.08 22.44 36.94
N THR A 12 48.46 23.06 37.95
CA THR A 12 46.99 23.11 38.09
C THR A 12 46.33 24.13 37.17
N VAL A 13 47.05 25.18 36.75
CA VAL A 13 46.53 26.20 35.82
C VAL A 13 46.51 25.70 34.37
N VAL A 14 47.44 24.81 33.99
CA VAL A 14 47.51 24.28 32.62
C VAL A 14 46.38 23.29 32.32
N VAL A 15 45.91 22.53 33.32
CA VAL A 15 44.84 21.53 33.14
C VAL A 15 43.46 22.20 32.95
N PHE A 16 43.23 23.38 33.53
CA PHE A 16 41.96 24.11 33.37
C PHE A 16 41.84 24.90 32.05
N GLY A 17 42.95 25.19 31.36
CA GLY A 17 42.92 25.89 30.08
C GLY A 17 42.57 25.01 28.88
N ALA A 18 42.83 23.70 28.95
CA ALA A 18 42.63 22.79 27.83
C ALA A 18 41.19 22.30 27.66
N MET A 19 40.35 22.36 28.71
CA MET A 19 38.95 21.93 28.67
C MET A 19 37.95 23.02 28.26
N ALA A 20 38.43 24.23 27.91
CA ALA A 20 37.58 25.34 27.49
C ALA A 20 37.44 25.48 25.96
N CYS A 21 37.90 24.49 25.18
CA CYS A 21 37.91 24.55 23.72
C CYS A 21 36.92 23.56 23.08
N GLU A 22 35.82 23.22 23.75
CA GLU A 22 34.71 22.56 23.07
C GLU A 22 34.00 23.63 22.24
N GLY A 23 34.28 23.65 20.94
CA GLY A 23 33.70 24.60 20.00
C GLY A 23 32.17 24.47 19.94
N PRO A 24 31.46 25.51 19.49
CA PRO A 24 30.01 25.44 19.35
C PRO A 24 29.62 24.28 18.43
N GLU A 25 28.49 23.65 18.72
CA GLU A 25 27.90 22.63 17.86
C GLU A 25 27.75 23.18 16.44
N GLY A 26 28.10 22.36 15.44
CA GLY A 26 28.04 22.76 14.04
C GLY A 26 26.60 23.07 13.61
N PRO A 27 26.41 23.87 12.55
CA PRO A 27 25.08 24.14 12.04
C PRO A 27 24.40 22.84 11.58
N VAL A 28 23.08 22.78 11.74
CA VAL A 28 22.26 21.70 11.18
C VAL A 28 22.53 21.60 9.67
N GLY A 29 22.70 20.37 9.18
CA GLY A 29 22.92 20.12 7.75
C GLY A 29 21.74 20.56 6.88
N PRO A 30 21.95 20.74 5.58
CA PRO A 30 20.86 21.09 4.66
C PRO A 30 19.78 20.01 4.64
N GLN A 31 18.55 20.42 4.34
CA GLN A 31 17.47 19.49 4.08
C GLN A 31 17.82 18.57 2.89
N GLY A 32 17.44 17.30 2.97
CA GLY A 32 17.60 16.35 1.87
C GLY A 32 16.77 16.74 0.64
N PRO A 33 17.08 16.19 -0.54
CA PRO A 33 16.30 16.43 -1.74
C PRO A 33 14.86 15.92 -1.59
N GLU A 34 13.96 16.47 -2.40
CA GLU A 34 12.61 15.95 -2.55
C GLU A 34 12.64 14.52 -3.10
N GLY A 35 11.66 13.70 -2.69
CA GLY A 35 11.50 12.35 -3.23
C GLY A 35 11.08 12.35 -4.71
N PRO A 36 11.19 11.21 -5.42
CA PRO A 36 10.68 11.11 -6.77
C PRO A 36 9.16 11.30 -6.82
N GLU A 37 8.67 11.78 -7.96
CA GLU A 37 7.23 11.81 -8.23
C GLU A 37 6.64 10.39 -8.14
N GLY A 38 5.42 10.29 -7.61
CA GLY A 38 4.70 9.02 -7.56
C GLY A 38 4.33 8.51 -8.96
N PRO A 39 4.04 7.21 -9.13
CA PRO A 39 3.54 6.70 -10.40
C PRO A 39 2.25 7.40 -10.79
N ALA A 40 1.97 7.48 -12.10
CA ALA A 40 0.69 7.98 -12.60
C ALA A 40 -0.48 7.23 -11.92
N GLY A 41 -1.56 7.97 -11.63
CA GLY A 41 -2.77 7.41 -11.03
C GLY A 41 -3.39 6.31 -11.91
N PRO A 42 -4.17 5.41 -11.33
CA PRO A 42 -4.69 4.27 -12.07
C PRO A 42 -5.75 4.76 -13.08
N GLY A 43 -5.82 4.12 -14.25
CA GLY A 43 -6.57 4.58 -15.42
C GLY A 43 -8.10 4.58 -15.25
N THR A 44 -8.83 3.95 -16.18
CA THR A 44 -10.29 3.95 -16.18
C THR A 44 -10.85 3.11 -15.03
N ARG A 45 -11.72 3.68 -14.20
CA ARG A 45 -12.43 2.96 -13.13
C ARG A 45 -13.81 2.47 -13.60
N LEU A 46 -13.97 1.16 -13.72
CA LEU A 46 -15.26 0.53 -13.95
C LEU A 46 -15.84 0.01 -12.62
N THR A 47 -17.16 0.11 -12.47
CA THR A 47 -17.89 -0.47 -11.33
C THR A 47 -19.10 -1.19 -11.85
N PHE A 48 -19.16 -2.48 -11.56
CA PHE A 48 -20.26 -3.36 -11.91
C PHE A 48 -20.98 -3.76 -10.64
N GLN A 49 -22.30 -3.85 -10.71
CA GLN A 49 -23.12 -4.25 -9.57
C GLN A 49 -24.28 -5.08 -10.05
N GLY A 50 -24.71 -6.01 -9.20
CA GLY A 50 -25.80 -6.90 -9.50
C GLY A 50 -26.06 -7.87 -8.35
N GLN A 51 -26.86 -8.88 -8.64
CA GLN A 51 -27.08 -10.00 -7.74
C GLN A 51 -26.32 -11.21 -8.29
N LEU A 52 -25.70 -11.97 -7.40
CA LEU A 52 -25.09 -13.26 -7.69
C LEU A 52 -26.18 -14.24 -8.09
N ASP A 53 -25.81 -15.20 -8.93
CA ASP A 53 -26.75 -16.26 -9.31
C ASP A 53 -27.01 -17.25 -8.16
N SER A 54 -27.79 -18.30 -8.47
CA SER A 54 -28.15 -19.32 -7.49
C SER A 54 -26.97 -20.22 -7.06
N PHE A 55 -25.82 -20.12 -7.72
CA PHE A 55 -24.57 -20.79 -7.34
C PHE A 55 -23.63 -19.86 -6.58
N GLY A 56 -23.95 -18.57 -6.49
CA GLY A 56 -23.08 -17.58 -5.86
C GLY A 56 -22.05 -16.99 -6.81
N ASP A 57 -22.31 -17.05 -8.11
CA ASP A 57 -21.37 -16.65 -9.14
C ASP A 57 -21.82 -15.36 -9.84
N ALA A 58 -20.84 -14.59 -10.32
CA ALA A 58 -21.05 -13.49 -11.24
C ALA A 58 -19.92 -13.47 -12.28
N THR A 59 -20.28 -13.25 -13.54
CA THR A 59 -19.32 -13.02 -14.63
C THR A 59 -19.65 -11.71 -15.32
N VAL A 60 -18.67 -10.82 -15.42
CA VAL A 60 -18.84 -9.53 -16.10
C VAL A 60 -17.75 -9.33 -17.14
N ASN A 61 -18.18 -9.25 -18.40
CA ASN A 61 -17.28 -9.01 -19.53
C ASN A 61 -16.68 -7.61 -19.45
N LEU A 62 -15.36 -7.53 -19.55
CA LEU A 62 -14.63 -6.28 -19.59
C LEU A 62 -14.46 -5.82 -21.04
N PRO A 63 -14.32 -4.50 -21.27
CA PRO A 63 -13.94 -3.99 -22.57
C PRO A 63 -12.52 -4.46 -22.94
N GLN A 64 -12.23 -4.57 -24.24
CA GLN A 64 -10.94 -5.12 -24.71
C GLN A 64 -9.74 -4.28 -24.28
N GLU A 65 -9.95 -2.99 -24.03
CA GLU A 65 -8.93 -2.07 -23.54
C GLU A 65 -8.54 -2.34 -22.08
N ALA A 66 -9.30 -3.17 -21.35
CA ALA A 66 -9.03 -3.48 -19.95
C ALA A 66 -7.87 -4.44 -19.71
N GLY A 67 -7.37 -5.11 -20.75
CA GLY A 67 -6.23 -6.03 -20.65
C GLY A 67 -6.58 -7.48 -20.98
N THR A 68 -5.72 -8.39 -20.53
CA THR A 68 -5.79 -9.84 -20.83
C THR A 68 -5.47 -10.66 -19.59
N LEU A 69 -5.55 -12.00 -19.63
CA LEU A 69 -5.10 -12.82 -18.51
C LEU A 69 -3.57 -12.76 -18.28
N ASP A 70 -2.78 -12.49 -19.31
CA ASP A 70 -1.31 -12.37 -19.21
C ASP A 70 -0.88 -11.01 -18.64
N ASP A 71 -1.71 -9.98 -18.84
CA ASP A 71 -1.54 -8.63 -18.30
C ASP A 71 -2.87 -8.14 -17.71
N PRO A 72 -3.25 -8.64 -16.52
CA PRO A 72 -4.57 -8.39 -15.96
C PRO A 72 -4.63 -7.01 -15.28
N PRO A 73 -5.79 -6.33 -15.36
CA PRO A 73 -5.99 -5.10 -14.63
C PRO A 73 -6.14 -5.35 -13.13
N SER A 74 -6.27 -4.27 -12.35
CA SER A 74 -6.60 -4.40 -10.93
C SER A 74 -8.10 -4.70 -10.77
N VAL A 75 -8.44 -5.68 -9.93
CA VAL A 75 -9.83 -5.99 -9.54
C VAL A 75 -10.00 -6.01 -8.03
N SER A 76 -11.16 -5.57 -7.57
CA SER A 76 -11.63 -5.75 -6.20
C SER A 76 -13.10 -6.13 -6.23
N CYS A 77 -13.44 -7.27 -5.62
CA CYS A 77 -14.82 -7.73 -5.52
C CYS A 77 -15.34 -7.56 -4.10
N PHE A 78 -16.60 -7.22 -4.00
CA PHE A 78 -17.29 -7.08 -2.73
C PHE A 78 -18.67 -7.72 -2.81
N VAL A 79 -19.15 -8.26 -1.69
CA VAL A 79 -20.49 -8.85 -1.57
C VAL A 79 -21.24 -8.34 -0.36
N SER A 80 -22.56 -8.40 -0.42
CA SER A 80 -23.48 -8.00 0.64
C SER A 80 -24.76 -8.83 0.60
N ASP A 81 -25.38 -9.09 1.76
CA ASP A 81 -26.70 -9.71 1.86
C ASP A 81 -27.85 -8.75 1.53
N VAL A 82 -27.54 -7.45 1.34
CA VAL A 82 -28.50 -6.39 1.00
C VAL A 82 -28.01 -5.56 -0.19
N ALA A 83 -28.95 -5.04 -0.98
CA ALA A 83 -28.60 -4.27 -2.20
C ALA A 83 -27.83 -2.98 -1.89
N GLU A 84 -28.23 -2.28 -0.82
CA GLU A 84 -27.62 -1.04 -0.36
C GLU A 84 -27.25 -1.20 1.11
N GLY A 85 -25.95 -1.22 1.41
CA GLY A 85 -25.47 -1.47 2.77
C GLY A 85 -23.97 -1.70 2.84
N LEU A 86 -23.55 -2.45 3.86
CA LEU A 86 -22.16 -2.84 4.05
C LEU A 86 -21.77 -3.92 3.03
N TYR A 87 -20.73 -3.62 2.26
CA TYR A 87 -20.10 -4.57 1.35
C TYR A 87 -18.79 -5.05 1.97
N ILE A 88 -18.55 -6.36 1.94
CA ILE A 88 -17.34 -6.98 2.46
C ILE A 88 -16.48 -7.40 1.27
N SER A 89 -15.17 -7.10 1.33
CA SER A 89 -14.22 -7.49 0.30
C SER A 89 -14.03 -9.00 0.26
N ILE A 90 -14.04 -9.58 -0.93
CA ILE A 90 -13.62 -10.96 -1.17
C ILE A 90 -12.11 -10.94 -1.41
N ALA A 91 -11.39 -11.81 -0.70
CA ALA A 91 -9.99 -12.09 -0.97
C ALA A 91 -9.84 -13.59 -1.20
N SER A 92 -9.26 -13.98 -2.33
CA SER A 92 -8.99 -15.38 -2.66
C SER A 92 -7.66 -15.83 -2.08
N VAL A 93 -7.67 -16.99 -1.41
CA VAL A 93 -6.46 -17.75 -1.10
C VAL A 93 -6.62 -19.14 -1.72
N ASP A 94 -5.63 -19.55 -2.52
CA ASP A 94 -5.48 -20.93 -3.00
C ASP A 94 -6.70 -21.54 -3.73
N GLY A 95 -7.47 -20.73 -4.48
CA GLY A 95 -8.63 -21.20 -5.24
C GLY A 95 -9.82 -21.66 -4.38
N ALA A 96 -9.86 -21.25 -3.11
CA ALA A 96 -11.01 -21.46 -2.25
C ALA A 96 -12.12 -20.43 -2.52
N ASP A 97 -13.36 -20.87 -2.35
CA ASP A 97 -14.55 -20.02 -2.43
C ASP A 97 -14.78 -19.27 -1.09
N PRO A 98 -15.26 -18.00 -1.15
CA PRO A 98 -15.53 -17.23 -2.36
C PRO A 98 -14.24 -16.73 -3.01
N ALA A 99 -14.21 -16.75 -4.34
CA ALA A 99 -13.09 -16.19 -5.10
C ALA A 99 -13.45 -14.96 -5.93
N CYS A 100 -12.47 -14.09 -6.15
CA CYS A 100 -12.53 -12.88 -6.96
C CYS A 100 -11.33 -12.88 -7.90
N GLY A 101 -11.56 -12.65 -9.19
CA GLY A 101 -10.46 -12.62 -10.15
C GLY A 101 -10.95 -12.43 -11.57
N PHE A 102 -10.23 -13.06 -12.50
CA PHE A 102 -10.52 -12.97 -13.92
C PHE A 102 -10.59 -14.34 -14.57
N ASN A 103 -11.36 -14.44 -15.65
CA ASN A 103 -11.32 -15.54 -16.60
C ASN A 103 -11.38 -15.02 -18.04
N ASP A 104 -10.95 -15.85 -18.99
CA ASP A 104 -11.22 -15.60 -20.40
C ASP A 104 -12.64 -16.04 -20.74
N THR A 105 -13.31 -15.21 -21.53
CA THR A 105 -14.63 -15.52 -22.06
C THR A 105 -14.51 -16.29 -23.37
N ALA A 106 -15.57 -17.02 -23.76
CA ALA A 106 -15.63 -17.68 -25.07
C ALA A 106 -15.51 -16.70 -26.26
N SER A 107 -15.77 -15.41 -26.03
CA SER A 107 -15.58 -14.31 -26.99
C SER A 107 -14.14 -13.79 -27.09
N GLY A 108 -13.20 -14.29 -26.28
CA GLY A 108 -11.81 -13.83 -26.23
C GLY A 108 -11.60 -12.51 -25.49
N ASN A 109 -12.64 -11.99 -24.82
CA ASN A 109 -12.52 -10.84 -23.93
C ASN A 109 -12.24 -11.32 -22.50
N LEU A 110 -11.52 -10.53 -21.72
CA LEU A 110 -11.35 -10.75 -20.28
C LEU A 110 -12.70 -10.51 -19.57
N ALA A 111 -13.00 -11.31 -18.55
CA ALA A 111 -14.12 -11.05 -17.64
C ALA A 111 -13.65 -11.06 -16.20
N ALA A 112 -14.23 -10.18 -15.39
CA ALA A 112 -14.10 -10.21 -13.94
C ALA A 112 -15.16 -11.13 -13.35
N ILE A 113 -14.75 -11.95 -12.38
CA ILE A 113 -15.60 -12.99 -11.81
C ILE A 113 -15.65 -12.94 -10.28
N ILE A 114 -16.79 -13.36 -9.76
CA ILE A 114 -16.95 -13.85 -8.41
C ILE A 114 -17.43 -15.30 -8.53
N VAL A 115 -16.87 -16.21 -7.74
CA VAL A 115 -17.33 -17.60 -7.67
C VAL A 115 -17.51 -18.05 -6.22
N GLY A 116 -18.53 -18.86 -5.99
CA GLY A 116 -18.78 -19.53 -4.70
C GLY A 116 -19.04 -18.59 -3.53
N ALA A 117 -19.55 -17.39 -3.78
CA ALA A 117 -20.13 -16.55 -2.73
C ALA A 117 -21.49 -17.11 -2.28
N PRO A 118 -22.09 -16.61 -1.19
CA PRO A 118 -23.46 -17.00 -0.87
C PRO A 118 -24.41 -16.63 -2.02
N ALA A 119 -25.23 -17.59 -2.43
CA ALA A 119 -26.21 -17.41 -3.50
C ALA A 119 -27.18 -16.25 -3.20
N ASP A 120 -27.67 -15.61 -4.26
CA ASP A 120 -28.62 -14.50 -4.20
C ASP A 120 -28.14 -13.23 -3.46
N TRP A 121 -26.87 -13.17 -3.03
CA TRP A 121 -26.27 -11.95 -2.46
C TRP A 121 -26.00 -10.91 -3.55
N PHE A 122 -25.81 -9.66 -3.15
CA PHE A 122 -25.46 -8.56 -4.03
C PHE A 122 -23.96 -8.44 -4.16
N TYR A 123 -23.47 -8.08 -5.34
CA TYR A 123 -22.06 -7.88 -5.59
C TYR A 123 -21.75 -6.47 -6.10
N ARG A 124 -20.51 -6.03 -5.85
CA ARG A 124 -19.84 -4.93 -6.52
C ARG A 124 -18.46 -5.38 -6.98
N ILE A 125 -18.18 -5.27 -8.27
CA ILE A 125 -16.85 -5.51 -8.84
C ILE A 125 -16.30 -4.18 -9.31
N VAL A 126 -15.13 -3.81 -8.82
CA VAL A 126 -14.39 -2.62 -9.24
C VAL A 126 -13.18 -3.06 -10.02
N VAL A 127 -13.02 -2.54 -11.24
CA VAL A 127 -11.86 -2.79 -12.09
C VAL A 127 -11.17 -1.47 -12.41
N ILE A 128 -9.85 -1.45 -12.37
CA ILE A 128 -9.05 -0.29 -12.79
C ILE A 128 -7.94 -0.73 -13.73
N TYR A 129 -7.85 -0.09 -14.91
CA TYR A 129 -6.91 -0.37 -15.99
C TYR A 129 -6.43 0.90 -16.67
#